data_AF-A0A166JDS2-F1
#
_entry.id   AF-A0A166JDS2-F1
#
_cell.length_a   1.000
_cell.length_b   1.000
_cell.length_c   1.000
_cell.angle_alpha   90.00
_cell.angle_beta   90.00
_cell.angle_gamma   90.00
#
_symmetry.space_group_name_H-M   'P 1'
#
loop_
_entity.id
_entity.type
_entity.pdbx_description
1 polymer ?
#
loop_
_entity_poly.entity_id
_entity_poly.type
_entity_poly.pdbx_seq_one_letter_code
_entity_poly.pdbx_strand_id
1 'polypeptide(L)'
;MASAGDNFSAALSAWKAINLLELQKTLDTQGVELVENQKESFVGRKALADRTKDFKKIPEEEKLNAFKGLLKAYQTEIDSLTKRSKFAENAFLDVYKVLAEAPDPYPLLEATVDQAIKASESSEAQEEVKRLRKENAELQKRLDGQANLESAKRKAETKVEQLEEKVTYFTRFH
;
A
#
# COMPACT_ATOMS: atom_id res chain seq x y z
N MET A 1 -4.30 -14.73 -23.48
CA MET A 1 -4.90 -13.80 -22.50
C MET A 1 -4.08 -13.94 -21.23
N ALA A 2 -3.36 -12.89 -20.81
CA ALA A 2 -2.61 -12.92 -19.56
C ALA A 2 -3.59 -13.09 -18.39
N SER A 3 -3.28 -13.95 -17.42
CA SER A 3 -4.15 -14.17 -16.28
C SER A 3 -4.14 -12.94 -15.35
N ALA A 4 -5.18 -12.76 -14.54
CA ALA A 4 -5.23 -11.67 -13.57
C ALA A 4 -4.02 -11.70 -12.59
N GLY A 5 -3.48 -12.89 -12.30
CA GLY A 5 -2.27 -13.07 -11.48
C GLY A 5 -0.99 -12.59 -12.16
N ASP A 6 -0.86 -12.79 -13.47
CA ASP A 6 0.29 -12.31 -14.25
C ASP A 6 0.30 -10.77 -14.32
N ASN A 7 -0.89 -10.17 -14.46
CA ASN A 7 -1.05 -8.72 -14.45
C ASN A 7 -0.70 -8.10 -13.10
N PHE A 8 -1.00 -8.79 -11.99
CA PHE A 8 -0.73 -8.31 -10.64
C PHE A 8 0.76 -8.32 -10.30
N SER A 9 1.47 -9.40 -10.67
CA SER A 9 2.92 -9.49 -10.49
C SER A 9 3.67 -8.47 -11.34
N ALA A 10 3.24 -8.28 -12.60
CA ALA A 10 3.80 -7.25 -13.47
C ALA A 10 3.57 -5.85 -12.91
N ALA A 11 2.37 -5.57 -12.40
CA ALA A 11 2.06 -4.28 -11.80
C ALA A 11 2.86 -4.00 -10.52
N LEU A 12 3.02 -5.00 -9.65
CA LEU A 12 3.85 -4.87 -8.46
C LEU A 12 5.33 -4.60 -8.82
N SER A 13 5.85 -5.30 -9.82
CA SER A 13 7.20 -5.07 -10.36
C SER A 13 7.36 -3.67 -10.94
N ALA A 14 6.37 -3.17 -11.68
CA ALA A 14 6.37 -1.81 -12.21
C ALA A 14 6.43 -0.77 -11.08
N TRP A 15 5.55 -0.87 -10.08
CA TRP A 15 5.56 0.04 -8.92
C TRP A 15 6.85 -0.01 -8.10
N LYS A 16 7.46 -1.20 -7.99
CA LYS A 16 8.78 -1.34 -7.37
C LYS A 16 9.88 -0.66 -8.17
N ALA A 17 9.85 -0.76 -9.51
CA ALA A 17 10.81 -0.12 -10.39
C ALA A 17 10.66 1.41 -10.43
N ILE A 18 9.42 1.92 -10.39
CA ILE A 18 9.11 3.35 -10.26
C ILE A 18 9.76 3.93 -8.99
N ASN A 19 9.80 3.15 -7.92
CA ASN A 19 10.40 3.54 -6.63
C ASN A 19 9.95 4.94 -6.21
N LEU A 20 8.66 5.05 -5.87
CA LEU A 20 8.00 6.31 -5.54
C LEU A 20 8.76 7.17 -4.54
N LEU A 21 9.45 6.56 -3.57
CA LEU A 21 10.23 7.30 -2.58
C LEU A 21 11.40 8.06 -3.22
N GLU A 22 12.11 7.44 -4.16
CA GLU A 22 13.24 8.10 -4.83
C GLU A 22 12.76 9.13 -5.86
N LEU A 23 11.65 8.82 -6.55
CA LEU A 23 10.98 9.77 -7.44
C LEU A 23 10.54 11.03 -6.67
N GLN A 24 9.98 10.89 -5.47
CA GLN A 24 9.59 12.02 -4.62
C GLN A 24 10.78 12.90 -4.23
N LYS A 25 11.91 12.32 -3.82
CA LYS A 25 13.11 13.12 -3.51
C LYS A 25 13.66 13.89 -4.72
N THR A 26 13.60 13.26 -5.89
CA THR A 26 13.99 13.89 -7.15
C THR A 26 13.06 15.07 -7.46
N LEU A 27 11.75 14.87 -7.32
CA LEU A 27 10.74 15.91 -7.49
C LEU A 27 10.89 17.05 -6.49
N ASP A 28 11.20 16.77 -5.23
CA ASP A 28 11.45 17.80 -4.21
C ASP A 28 12.64 18.68 -4.60
N THR A 29 13.74 18.05 -5.03
CA THR A 29 14.94 18.75 -5.50
C THR A 29 14.63 19.62 -6.73
N GLN A 30 13.95 19.05 -7.72
CA GLN A 30 13.52 19.77 -8.92
C GLN A 30 12.54 20.91 -8.60
N GLY A 31 11.65 20.71 -7.63
CA GLY A 31 10.69 21.71 -7.18
C GLY A 31 11.37 22.92 -6.54
N VAL A 32 12.38 22.70 -5.70
CA VAL A 32 13.20 23.78 -5.14
C VAL A 32 13.93 24.55 -6.23
N GLU A 33 14.57 23.85 -7.17
CA GLU A 33 15.26 24.48 -8.30
C GLU A 33 14.29 25.26 -9.21
N LEU A 34 13.08 24.75 -9.42
CA LEU A 34 12.06 25.43 -10.22
C LEU A 34 11.60 26.74 -9.57
N VAL A 35 11.43 26.76 -8.24
CA VAL A 35 11.14 27.99 -7.49
C VAL A 35 12.28 28.98 -7.61
N GLU A 36 13.53 28.53 -7.53
CA GLU A 36 14.68 29.43 -7.68
C GLU A 36 14.79 29.98 -9.11
N ASN A 37 14.60 29.13 -10.13
CA ASN A 37 14.52 29.54 -11.53
C ASN A 37 13.42 30.58 -11.79
N GLN A 38 12.29 30.50 -11.08
CA GLN A 38 11.23 31.51 -11.15
C GLN A 38 11.68 32.86 -10.57
N LYS A 39 12.39 32.85 -9.43
CA LYS A 39 12.95 34.09 -8.85
C LYS A 39 13.99 34.71 -9.77
N GLU A 40 14.90 33.90 -10.31
CA GLU A 40 15.89 34.36 -11.29
C GLU A 40 15.21 34.95 -12.54
N SER A 41 14.09 34.37 -12.99
CA SER A 41 13.31 34.88 -14.13
C SER A 41 12.69 36.23 -13.84
N PHE A 42 12.23 36.45 -12.61
CA PHE A 42 11.74 37.75 -12.19
C PHE A 42 12.87 38.78 -12.11
N VAL A 43 13.99 38.44 -11.47
CA VAL A 43 15.14 39.34 -11.28
C VAL A 43 15.78 39.70 -12.63
N GLY A 44 16.02 38.71 -13.50
CA GLY A 44 16.60 38.91 -14.83
C GLY A 44 15.77 39.81 -15.72
N ARG A 45 14.44 39.57 -15.80
CA ARG A 45 13.51 40.43 -16.54
C ARG A 45 13.47 41.86 -15.99
N LYS A 46 13.47 42.02 -14.67
CA LYS A 46 13.51 43.36 -14.05
C LYS A 46 14.81 44.09 -14.39
N ALA A 47 15.96 43.42 -14.27
CA ALA A 47 17.26 43.99 -14.61
C ALA A 47 17.35 44.41 -16.09
N LEU A 48 16.79 43.63 -17.00
CA LEU A 48 16.69 44.00 -18.42
C LEU A 48 15.79 45.22 -18.64
N ALA A 49 14.63 45.28 -17.98
CA ALA A 49 13.73 46.41 -18.08
C ALA A 49 14.41 47.71 -17.61
N ASP A 50 15.13 47.65 -16.49
CA ASP A 50 15.89 48.77 -15.94
C ASP A 50 17.01 49.21 -16.89
N ARG A 51 17.84 48.28 -17.40
CA ARG A 51 18.89 48.58 -18.39
C ARG A 51 18.34 49.19 -19.67
N THR A 52 17.17 48.74 -20.12
CA THR A 52 16.51 49.27 -21.32
C THR A 52 16.01 50.69 -21.08
N LYS A 53 15.45 50.95 -19.88
CA LYS A 53 15.02 52.29 -19.48
C LYS A 53 16.22 53.24 -19.38
N ASP A 54 17.34 52.80 -18.85
CA ASP A 54 18.54 53.61 -18.72
C ASP A 54 19.20 53.88 -20.08
N PHE A 55 19.26 52.88 -20.96
CA PHE A 55 19.72 53.06 -22.34
C PHE A 55 18.93 54.15 -23.09
N LYS A 56 17.61 54.24 -22.90
CA LYS A 56 16.77 55.29 -23.50
C LYS A 56 17.13 56.70 -23.06
N LYS A 57 17.77 56.87 -21.89
CA LYS A 57 18.19 58.17 -21.35
C LYS A 57 19.57 58.61 -21.85
N ILE A 58 20.34 57.72 -22.48
CA ILE A 58 21.68 58.01 -22.98
C ILE A 58 21.58 58.96 -24.19
N PRO A 59 22.45 59.99 -24.31
CA PRO A 59 22.53 60.84 -25.50
C PRO A 59 22.79 60.04 -26.78
N GLU A 60 22.29 60.52 -27.92
CA GLU A 60 22.34 59.78 -29.19
C GLU A 60 23.78 59.43 -29.61
N GLU A 61 24.72 60.33 -29.34
CA GLU A 61 26.15 60.18 -29.66
C GLU A 61 26.82 59.05 -28.87
N GLU A 62 26.30 58.72 -27.68
CA GLU A 62 26.84 57.69 -26.79
C GLU A 62 26.08 56.35 -26.87
N LYS A 63 24.88 56.33 -27.45
CA LYS A 63 24.04 55.12 -27.56
C LYS A 63 24.73 53.99 -28.28
N LEU A 64 25.47 54.26 -29.35
CA LEU A 64 26.15 53.22 -30.13
C LEU A 64 27.16 52.45 -29.26
N ASN A 65 27.84 53.14 -28.35
CA ASN A 65 28.80 52.55 -27.42
C ASN A 65 28.09 51.70 -26.34
N ALA A 66 26.94 52.15 -25.84
CA ALA A 66 26.16 51.44 -24.83
C ALA A 66 25.35 50.25 -25.40
N PHE A 67 25.01 50.27 -26.69
CA PHE A 67 24.14 49.29 -27.33
C PHE A 67 24.69 47.87 -27.26
N LYS A 68 26.01 47.70 -27.43
CA LYS A 68 26.67 46.39 -27.34
C LYS A 68 26.46 45.73 -25.97
N GLY A 69 26.50 46.52 -24.89
CA GLY A 69 26.23 46.04 -23.54
C GLY A 69 24.78 45.61 -23.33
N LEU A 70 23.84 46.41 -23.86
CA LEU A 70 22.41 46.09 -23.81
C LEU A 70 22.09 44.82 -24.60
N LEU A 71 22.59 44.69 -25.82
CA LEU A 71 22.40 43.51 -26.67
C LEU A 71 22.91 42.24 -25.98
N LYS A 72 24.11 42.31 -25.39
CA LYS A 72 24.67 41.18 -24.64
C LYS A 72 23.80 40.79 -23.44
N ALA A 73 23.24 41.77 -22.73
CA ALA A 73 22.33 41.52 -21.62
C ALA A 73 21.07 40.76 -22.09
N TYR A 74 20.46 41.20 -23.20
CA TYR A 74 19.30 40.50 -23.78
C TYR A 74 19.63 39.08 -24.21
N GLN A 75 20.77 38.87 -24.87
CA GLN A 75 21.23 37.52 -25.25
C GLN A 75 21.38 36.62 -24.03
N THR A 76 22.04 37.10 -22.97
CA THR A 76 22.21 36.33 -21.72
C THR A 76 20.88 35.94 -21.08
N GLU A 77 19.88 36.83 -21.08
CA GLU A 77 18.56 36.49 -20.53
C GLU A 77 17.81 35.50 -21.42
N ILE A 78 17.93 35.60 -22.74
CA ILE A 78 17.31 34.63 -23.68
C ILE A 78 17.90 33.24 -23.47
N ASP A 79 19.23 33.14 -23.33
CA ASP A 79 19.91 31.88 -23.05
C ASP A 79 19.47 31.30 -21.69
N SER A 80 19.40 32.16 -20.67
CA SER A 80 18.94 31.79 -19.33
C SER A 80 17.47 31.35 -19.31
N LEU A 81 16.60 32.06 -20.03
CA LEU A 81 15.20 31.68 -20.22
C LEU A 81 15.08 30.31 -20.89
N THR A 82 15.84 30.09 -21.97
CA THR A 82 15.86 28.81 -22.68
C THR A 82 16.32 27.68 -21.77
N LYS A 83 17.37 27.90 -20.96
CA LYS A 83 17.86 26.91 -20.00
C LYS A 83 16.79 26.53 -18.97
N ARG A 84 16.11 27.52 -18.39
CA ARG A 84 15.04 27.29 -17.39
C ARG A 84 13.81 26.60 -18.00
N SER A 85 13.42 26.96 -19.23
CA SER A 85 12.31 26.30 -19.94
C SER A 85 12.62 24.82 -20.17
N LYS A 86 13.81 24.52 -20.70
CA LYS A 86 14.27 23.15 -20.91
C LYS A 86 14.31 22.34 -19.63
N PHE A 87 14.77 22.94 -18.52
CA PHE A 87 14.75 22.28 -17.22
C PHE A 87 13.33 21.89 -16.81
N ALA A 88 12.37 22.83 -16.87
CA ALA A 88 10.99 22.56 -16.50
C ALA A 88 10.31 21.53 -17.42
N GLU A 89 10.55 21.62 -18.73
CA GLU A 89 10.04 20.66 -19.73
C GLU A 89 10.58 19.25 -19.46
N ASN A 90 11.90 19.12 -19.22
CA ASN A 90 12.52 17.83 -18.93
C ASN A 90 12.01 17.24 -17.62
N ALA A 91 11.96 18.04 -16.54
CA ALA A 91 11.44 17.60 -15.25
C ALA A 91 10.00 17.06 -15.37
N PHE A 92 9.14 17.76 -16.13
CA PHE A 92 7.78 17.30 -16.41
C PHE A 92 7.77 15.99 -17.21
N LEU A 93 8.52 15.92 -18.32
CA LEU A 93 8.51 14.76 -19.20
C LEU A 93 9.09 13.51 -18.53
N ASP A 94 10.07 13.66 -17.65
CA ASP A 94 10.66 12.53 -16.92
C ASP A 94 9.63 11.89 -15.98
N VAL A 95 8.81 12.71 -15.29
CA VAL A 95 7.70 12.21 -14.46
C VAL A 95 6.61 11.59 -15.33
N TYR A 96 6.23 12.28 -16.42
CA TYR A 96 5.18 11.79 -17.31
C TYR A 96 5.51 10.42 -17.89
N LYS A 97 6.74 10.19 -18.34
CA LYS A 97 7.17 8.88 -18.87
C LYS A 97 6.97 7.76 -17.85
N VAL A 98 7.38 8.00 -16.61
CA VAL A 98 7.29 7.01 -15.53
C VAL A 98 5.84 6.70 -15.17
N LEU A 99 4.99 7.73 -15.10
CA LEU A 99 3.59 7.57 -14.71
C LEU A 99 2.68 7.10 -15.86
N ALA A 100 3.00 7.42 -17.11
CA ALA A 100 2.21 7.01 -18.27
C ALA A 100 2.24 5.49 -18.50
N GLU A 101 3.34 4.84 -18.13
CA GLU A 101 3.51 3.39 -18.21
C GLU A 101 3.12 2.68 -16.90
N ALA A 102 2.83 3.45 -15.84
CA ALA A 102 2.48 2.88 -14.54
C ALA A 102 1.06 2.27 -14.58
N PRO A 103 0.89 1.02 -14.12
CA PRO A 103 -0.43 0.43 -13.98
C PRO A 103 -1.20 1.10 -12.83
N ASP A 104 -2.53 1.19 -12.95
CA ASP A 104 -3.37 1.72 -11.89
C ASP A 104 -3.12 0.97 -10.56
N PRO A 105 -2.75 1.66 -9.47
CA PRO A 105 -2.49 1.01 -8.18
C PRO A 105 -3.77 0.63 -7.44
N TYR A 106 -4.92 1.20 -7.80
CA TYR A 106 -6.18 0.99 -7.05
C TYR A 106 -6.61 -0.49 -7.01
N PRO A 107 -6.65 -1.23 -8.13
CA PRO A 107 -6.97 -2.66 -8.10
C PRO A 107 -5.99 -3.50 -7.25
N LEU A 108 -4.73 -3.06 -7.15
CA LEU A 108 -3.74 -3.75 -6.32
C LEU A 108 -4.04 -3.55 -4.83
N LEU A 109 -4.40 -2.33 -4.45
CA LEU A 109 -4.76 -2.00 -3.07
C LEU A 109 -6.06 -2.67 -2.65
N GLU A 110 -7.09 -2.65 -3.51
CA GLU A 110 -8.38 -3.30 -3.27
C GLU A 110 -8.20 -4.81 -3.04
N ALA A 111 -7.48 -5.50 -3.93
CA ALA A 111 -7.22 -6.93 -3.76
C ALA A 111 -6.39 -7.26 -2.50
N THR A 112 -5.50 -6.35 -2.08
CA THR A 112 -4.73 -6.52 -0.83
C THR A 112 -5.66 -6.42 0.39
N VAL A 113 -6.61 -5.49 0.39
CA VAL A 113 -7.62 -5.36 1.45
C VAL A 113 -8.52 -6.60 1.51
N ASP A 114 -9.02 -7.05 0.36
CA ASP A 114 -9.85 -8.25 0.27
C ASP A 114 -9.12 -9.51 0.78
N GLN A 115 -7.84 -9.66 0.45
CA GLN A 115 -7.02 -10.76 0.95
C GLN A 115 -6.79 -10.67 2.46
N ALA A 116 -6.61 -9.46 3.00
CA ALA A 116 -6.46 -9.27 4.45
C ALA A 116 -7.74 -9.64 5.21
N ILE A 117 -8.91 -9.28 4.68
CA ILE A 117 -10.21 -9.68 5.25
C ILE A 117 -10.35 -11.20 5.23
N LYS A 118 -10.14 -11.84 4.07
CA LYS A 118 -10.21 -13.31 3.94
C LYS A 118 -9.21 -14.04 4.84
N ALA A 119 -8.02 -13.47 5.05
CA ALA A 119 -7.03 -14.03 5.96
C ALA A 119 -7.52 -13.99 7.42
N SER A 120 -8.18 -12.89 7.83
CA SER A 120 -8.79 -12.78 9.17
C SER A 120 -9.92 -13.79 9.35
N GLU A 121 -10.86 -13.85 8.41
CA GLU A 121 -11.99 -14.81 8.44
C GLU A 121 -11.48 -16.26 8.47
N SER A 122 -10.44 -16.57 7.69
CA SER A 122 -9.82 -17.89 7.68
C SER A 122 -9.17 -18.21 9.03
N SER A 123 -8.59 -17.23 9.72
CA SER A 123 -8.00 -17.44 11.05
C SER A 123 -9.08 -17.76 12.08
N GLU A 124 -10.17 -16.99 12.10
CA GLU A 124 -11.32 -17.22 12.99
C GLU A 124 -11.95 -18.59 12.74
N ALA A 125 -12.15 -18.96 11.47
CA ALA A 125 -12.68 -20.27 11.10
C ALA A 125 -11.75 -21.42 11.56
N GLN A 126 -10.42 -21.24 11.48
CA GLN A 126 -9.45 -22.24 11.96
C GLN A 126 -9.52 -22.43 13.48
N GLU A 127 -9.67 -21.34 14.23
CA GLU A 127 -9.84 -21.40 15.69
C GLU A 127 -11.15 -22.11 16.08
N GLU A 128 -12.24 -21.79 15.39
CA GLU A 128 -13.54 -22.43 15.62
C GLU A 128 -13.49 -23.93 15.31
N VAL A 129 -12.87 -24.33 14.19
CA VAL A 129 -12.66 -25.74 13.85
C VAL A 129 -11.86 -26.45 14.94
N LYS A 130 -10.83 -25.80 15.49
CA LYS A 130 -10.04 -26.37 16.59
C LYS A 130 -10.87 -26.54 17.86
N ARG A 131 -11.73 -25.55 18.19
CA ARG A 131 -12.66 -25.60 19.34
C ARG A 131 -13.65 -26.74 19.19
N LEU A 132 -14.35 -26.82 18.05
CA LEU A 132 -15.34 -27.87 17.77
C LEU A 132 -14.70 -29.27 17.76
N ARG A 133 -13.49 -29.42 17.23
CA ARG A 133 -12.76 -30.69 17.30
C ARG A 133 -12.47 -31.12 18.73
N LYS A 134 -12.10 -30.18 19.62
CA LYS A 134 -11.88 -30.46 21.05
C LYS A 134 -13.18 -30.85 21.74
N GLU A 135 -14.25 -30.11 21.51
CA GLU A 135 -15.58 -30.39 22.09
C GLU A 135 -16.11 -31.76 21.65
N ASN A 136 -16.02 -32.08 20.35
CA ASN A 136 -16.40 -33.40 19.85
C ASN A 136 -15.59 -34.54 20.50
N ALA A 137 -14.29 -34.36 20.70
CA ALA A 137 -13.48 -35.36 21.39
C ALA A 137 -13.91 -35.55 22.86
N GLU A 138 -14.26 -34.46 23.55
CA GLU A 138 -14.77 -34.51 24.92
C GLU A 138 -16.16 -35.17 25.01
N LEU A 139 -17.06 -34.85 24.08
CA LEU A 139 -18.38 -35.47 23.99
C LEU A 139 -18.29 -36.97 23.68
N GLN A 140 -17.41 -37.37 22.74
CA GLN A 140 -17.17 -38.77 22.43
C GLN A 140 -16.73 -39.54 23.69
N LYS A 141 -15.78 -38.97 24.46
CA LYS A 141 -15.32 -39.56 25.73
C LYS A 141 -16.45 -39.68 26.76
N ARG A 142 -17.36 -38.70 26.82
CA ARG A 142 -18.54 -38.76 27.72
C ARG A 142 -19.52 -39.84 27.30
N LEU A 143 -19.79 -40.00 26.01
CA LEU A 143 -20.65 -41.06 25.47
C LEU A 143 -20.09 -42.45 25.79
N ASP A 144 -18.79 -42.66 25.58
CA ASP A 144 -18.12 -43.92 25.94
C ASP A 144 -18.21 -44.19 27.45
N GLY A 145 -18.07 -43.14 28.27
CA GLY A 145 -18.26 -43.22 29.72
C GLY A 145 -19.70 -43.59 30.13
N GLN A 146 -20.72 -43.04 29.47
CA GLN A 146 -22.12 -43.38 29.72
C GLN A 146 -22.43 -44.84 29.34
N ALA A 147 -21.95 -45.32 28.20
CA ALA A 147 -22.12 -46.71 27.80
C ALA A 147 -21.54 -47.69 28.84
N ASN A 148 -20.36 -47.35 29.40
CA ASN A 148 -19.75 -48.12 30.48
C ASN A 148 -20.58 -48.09 31.77
N LEU A 149 -21.10 -46.93 32.16
CA LEU A 149 -21.97 -46.78 33.34
C LEU A 149 -23.28 -47.56 33.17
N GLU A 150 -23.89 -47.54 31.99
CA GLU A 150 -25.13 -48.26 31.72
C GLU A 150 -24.92 -49.79 31.78
N SER A 151 -23.82 -50.29 31.24
CA SER A 151 -23.42 -51.70 31.37
C SER A 151 -23.19 -52.11 32.84
N ALA A 152 -22.51 -51.25 33.61
CA ALA A 152 -22.29 -51.48 35.04
C ALA A 152 -23.61 -51.47 35.82
N LYS A 153 -24.51 -50.54 35.51
CA LYS A 153 -25.85 -50.44 36.11
C LYS A 153 -26.67 -51.70 35.86
N ARG A 154 -26.75 -52.19 34.62
CA ARG A 154 -27.47 -53.45 34.31
C ARG A 154 -26.93 -54.63 35.10
N LYS A 155 -25.60 -54.77 35.20
CA LYS A 155 -24.97 -55.84 36.00
C LYS A 155 -25.30 -55.73 37.49
N ALA A 156 -25.37 -54.51 38.02
CA ALA A 156 -25.75 -54.27 39.41
C ALA A 156 -27.22 -54.62 39.64
N GLU A 157 -28.13 -54.21 38.75
CA GLU A 157 -29.56 -54.54 38.79
C GLU A 157 -29.78 -56.06 38.78
N THR A 158 -29.12 -56.81 37.87
CA THR A 158 -29.22 -58.28 37.85
C THR A 158 -28.72 -58.92 39.15
N LYS A 159 -27.67 -58.37 39.77
CA LYS A 159 -27.18 -58.87 41.06
C LYS A 159 -28.16 -58.60 42.21
N VAL A 160 -28.80 -57.43 42.20
CA VAL A 160 -29.83 -57.08 43.20
C VAL A 160 -31.00 -58.05 43.08
N GLU A 161 -31.51 -58.27 41.87
CA GLU A 161 -32.61 -59.20 41.61
C GLU A 161 -32.28 -60.64 42.09
N GLN A 162 -31.07 -61.13 41.78
CA GLN A 162 -30.59 -62.43 42.28
C GLN A 162 -30.50 -62.51 43.81
N LEU A 163 -30.13 -61.41 44.49
CA LEU A 163 -30.06 -61.37 45.94
C LEU A 163 -31.47 -61.32 46.56
N GLU A 164 -32.38 -60.55 45.97
CA GLU A 164 -33.78 -60.48 46.38
C GLU A 164 -34.48 -61.84 46.24
N GLU A 165 -34.25 -62.58 45.16
CA GLU A 165 -34.73 -63.96 45.01
C GLU A 165 -34.21 -64.89 46.11
N LYS A 166 -32.91 -64.80 46.44
CA LYS A 166 -32.30 -65.59 47.52
C LYS A 166 -32.88 -65.26 48.89
N VAL A 167 -33.09 -63.97 49.18
CA VAL A 167 -33.73 -63.52 50.43
C VAL A 167 -35.16 -64.02 50.48
N THR A 168 -35.91 -63.91 49.39
CA THR A 168 -37.30 -64.38 49.31
C THR A 168 -37.38 -65.90 49.49
N TYR A 169 -36.46 -66.66 48.89
CA TYR A 169 -36.33 -68.09 49.10
C TYR A 169 -36.00 -68.40 50.57
N PHE A 170 -35.02 -67.73 51.16
CA PHE A 170 -34.64 -67.95 52.56
C PHE A 170 -35.81 -67.67 53.52
N THR A 171 -36.54 -66.57 53.31
CA THR A 171 -37.69 -66.16 54.15
C THR A 171 -38.93 -67.05 53.97
N ARG A 172 -39.00 -67.83 52.88
CA ARG A 172 -40.14 -68.73 52.59
C ARG A 172 -39.90 -70.17 53.05
N PHE A 173 -38.64 -70.56 53.21
CA PHE A 173 -38.23 -71.93 53.53
C PHE A 173 -37.57 -72.09 54.91
N HIS A 174 -37.48 -71.01 55.69
CA HIS A 174 -37.13 -70.99 57.12
C HIS A 174 -38.18 -70.16 57.85
#